data_AF-A0A2H6AM22-F1
#
_entry.id   AF-A0A2H6AM22-F1
#
_cell.length_a   1.000
_cell.length_b   1.000
_cell.length_c   1.000
_cell.angle_alpha   90.00
_cell.angle_beta   90.00
_cell.angle_gamma   90.00
#
_symmetry.space_group_name_H-M   'P 1'
#
loop_
_entity.id
_entity.type
_entity.pdbx_description
1 polymer ?
#
loop_
_entity_poly.entity_id
_entity_poly.type
_entity_poly.pdbx_seq_one_letter_code
_entity_poly.pdbx_strand_id
1 'polypeptide(L)'
;MPKRVPKKIRTRVLNGLKSRDVIELMEALEGVRLSFKHLYYYEHSGLIVPSIRKARGRGVPKLYSIEDFIVLRWLVSLQKRGISVRRFRDVVGFLREKMPEVLRKPQSWVLITDGYSVKFFDRVSYKALDVLRDTGQYLFVFPVGKMIEESEQAIKDFSLKE
;
A
#
# COMPACT_ATOMS: atom_id res chain seq x y z
N MET A 1 -12.30 -13.47 21.67
CA MET A 1 -13.46 -12.96 20.89
C MET A 1 -13.03 -11.71 20.14
N PRO A 2 -13.16 -11.62 18.80
CA PRO A 2 -12.83 -10.38 18.09
C PRO A 2 -13.85 -9.30 18.49
N LYS A 3 -13.36 -8.18 19.04
CA LYS A 3 -14.21 -7.05 19.46
C LYS A 3 -15.01 -6.54 18.25
N ARG A 4 -16.35 -6.55 18.33
CA ARG A 4 -17.24 -6.01 17.29
C ARG A 4 -16.90 -4.55 17.05
N VAL A 5 -16.50 -4.22 15.82
CA VAL A 5 -16.23 -2.84 15.41
C VAL A 5 -17.56 -2.07 15.33
N PRO A 6 -17.70 -0.92 16.02
CA PRO A 6 -18.93 -0.12 16.01
C PRO A 6 -19.38 0.30 14.61
N LYS A 7 -20.71 0.39 14.41
CA LYS A 7 -21.37 0.63 13.11
C LYS A 7 -20.96 1.96 12.43
N LYS A 8 -20.69 3.01 13.22
CA LYS A 8 -20.19 4.32 12.75
C LYS A 8 -18.77 4.24 12.15
N ILE A 9 -17.89 3.43 12.75
CA ILE A 9 -16.52 3.23 12.25
C ILE A 9 -16.57 2.43 10.95
N ARG A 10 -17.41 1.39 10.88
CA ARG A 10 -17.66 0.65 9.63
C ARG A 10 -18.12 1.58 8.51
N THR A 11 -19.04 2.50 8.77
CA THR A 11 -19.55 3.43 7.74
C THR A 11 -18.53 4.48 7.30
N ARG A 12 -17.60 4.90 8.17
CA ARG A 12 -16.56 5.89 7.83
C ARG A 12 -15.38 5.27 7.08
N VAL A 13 -14.94 4.08 7.50
CA VAL A 13 -13.95 3.27 6.76
C VAL A 13 -14.47 2.95 5.34
N LEU A 14 -15.78 2.76 5.19
CA LEU A 14 -16.44 2.58 3.89
C LEU A 14 -16.49 3.86 3.01
N ASN A 15 -16.33 5.06 3.59
CA ASN A 15 -16.38 6.32 2.83
C ASN A 15 -15.05 6.69 2.16
N GLY A 16 -13.99 5.90 2.36
CA GLY A 16 -12.66 6.17 1.80
C GLY A 16 -11.89 7.27 2.52
N LEU A 17 -10.58 7.25 2.33
CA LEU A 17 -9.64 8.23 2.87
C LEU A 17 -9.61 9.46 1.99
N LYS A 18 -9.56 10.67 2.55
CA LYS A 18 -9.24 11.89 1.82
C LYS A 18 -7.74 12.01 1.61
N SER A 19 -7.32 12.90 0.71
CA SER A 19 -5.89 13.16 0.45
C SER A 19 -5.12 13.57 1.72
N ARG A 20 -5.77 14.28 2.65
CA ARG A 20 -5.17 14.67 3.93
C ARG A 20 -4.92 13.46 4.82
N ASP A 21 -5.94 12.62 5.00
CA ASP A 21 -5.88 11.39 5.78
C ASP A 21 -4.75 10.47 5.26
N VAL A 22 -4.63 10.33 3.93
CA VAL A 22 -3.55 9.56 3.30
C VAL A 22 -2.17 10.11 3.67
N ILE A 23 -1.98 11.43 3.64
CA ILE A 23 -0.71 12.07 3.98
C ILE A 23 -0.37 11.85 5.46
N GLU A 24 -1.32 12.08 6.36
CA GLU A 24 -1.13 11.96 7.80
C GLU A 24 -0.83 10.51 8.21
N LEU A 25 -1.58 9.54 7.65
CA LEU A 25 -1.34 8.12 7.86
C LEU A 25 0.01 7.67 7.31
N MET A 26 0.44 8.19 6.16
CA MET A 26 1.75 7.86 5.59
C MET A 26 2.90 8.37 6.47
N GLU A 27 2.77 9.59 6.99
CA GLU A 27 3.75 10.15 7.93
C GLU A 27 3.81 9.32 9.21
N ALA A 28 2.66 8.92 9.75
CA ALA A 28 2.57 8.11 10.97
C ALA A 28 3.17 6.70 10.81
N LEU A 29 2.96 6.04 9.66
CA LEU A 29 3.39 4.65 9.43
C LEU A 29 4.81 4.54 8.89
N GLU A 30 5.17 5.38 7.93
CA GLU A 30 6.47 5.27 7.24
C GLU A 30 7.48 6.32 7.71
N GLY A 31 7.07 7.32 8.49
CA GLY A 31 7.92 8.46 8.85
C GLY A 31 8.28 9.32 7.63
N VAL A 32 7.48 9.24 6.56
CA VAL A 32 7.70 9.98 5.30
C VAL A 32 6.57 10.97 5.11
N ARG A 33 6.88 12.26 5.24
CA ARG A 33 5.91 13.34 5.03
C ARG A 33 5.66 13.58 3.56
N LEU A 34 4.53 13.08 3.04
CA LEU A 34 4.11 13.38 1.68
C LEU A 34 3.49 14.78 1.60
N SER A 35 3.83 15.55 0.57
CA SER A 35 3.10 16.77 0.24
C SER A 35 1.91 16.45 -0.66
N PHE A 36 0.94 17.35 -0.75
CA PHE A 36 -0.11 17.26 -1.77
C PHE A 36 0.46 17.17 -3.18
N LYS A 37 1.63 17.77 -3.45
CA LYS A 37 2.33 17.66 -4.73
C LYS A 37 2.89 16.26 -4.97
N HIS A 38 3.42 15.60 -3.94
CA HIS A 38 3.85 14.19 -4.03
C HIS A 38 2.66 13.28 -4.39
N LEU A 39 1.54 13.45 -3.68
CA LEU A 39 0.34 12.66 -3.94
C LEU A 39 -0.23 12.94 -5.34
N TYR A 40 -0.25 14.21 -5.75
CA TYR A 40 -0.62 14.61 -7.12
C TYR A 40 0.29 13.96 -8.17
N TYR A 41 1.61 13.94 -7.94
CA TYR A 41 2.56 13.28 -8.84
C TYR A 41 2.28 11.78 -8.97
N TYR A 42 2.07 11.06 -7.86
CA TYR A 42 1.75 9.64 -7.90
C TYR A 42 0.44 9.35 -8.64
N GLU A 43 -0.55 10.24 -8.52
CA GLU A 43 -1.81 10.12 -9.28
C GLU A 43 -1.63 10.31 -10.78
N HIS A 44 -0.95 11.38 -11.17
CA HIS A 44 -0.79 11.74 -12.59
C HIS A 44 0.17 10.81 -13.31
N SER A 45 1.08 10.18 -12.58
CA SER A 45 1.90 9.09 -13.10
C SER A 45 1.18 7.73 -13.09
N GLY A 46 -0.03 7.62 -12.53
CA GLY A 46 -0.82 6.39 -12.50
C GLY A 46 -0.40 5.36 -11.45
N LEU A 47 0.59 5.69 -10.62
CA LEU A 47 1.09 4.83 -9.53
C LEU A 47 0.03 4.60 -8.45
N ILE A 48 -0.80 5.61 -8.20
CA ILE A 48 -1.98 5.52 -7.36
C ILE A 48 -3.17 6.12 -8.10
N VAL A 49 -4.36 5.55 -7.99
CA VAL A 49 -5.57 6.12 -8.59
C VAL A 49 -6.68 5.99 -7.55
N PRO A 50 -7.31 7.08 -7.09
CA PRO A 50 -8.43 7.00 -6.15
C PRO A 50 -9.54 6.12 -6.74
N SER A 51 -9.77 4.96 -6.13
CA SER A 51 -10.70 3.94 -6.63
C SER A 51 -12.13 4.20 -6.20
N ILE A 52 -12.34 4.80 -5.02
CA ILE A 52 -13.69 5.14 -4.50
C ILE A 52 -14.23 6.38 -5.21
N ARG A 53 -13.44 7.46 -5.27
CA ARG A 53 -13.85 8.67 -5.98
C ARG A 53 -12.66 9.45 -6.53
N LYS A 54 -12.62 9.57 -7.86
CA LYS A 54 -11.68 10.43 -8.58
C LYS A 54 -12.04 11.91 -8.41
N ALA A 55 -11.09 12.80 -8.72
CA ALA A 55 -11.34 14.24 -8.71
C ALA A 55 -12.47 14.60 -9.69
N ARG A 56 -13.48 15.34 -9.22
CA ARG A 56 -14.60 15.81 -10.05
C ARG A 56 -14.86 17.29 -9.76
N GLY A 57 -14.09 18.15 -10.43
CA GLY A 57 -14.21 19.60 -10.28
C GLY A 57 -13.69 20.15 -8.94
N ARG A 58 -13.93 21.45 -8.72
CA ARG A 58 -13.53 22.15 -7.49
C ARG A 58 -14.42 21.73 -6.32
N GLY A 59 -13.83 21.56 -5.13
CA GLY A 59 -14.56 21.30 -3.88
C GLY A 59 -14.99 19.86 -3.63
N VAL A 60 -14.89 18.95 -4.61
CA VAL A 60 -15.20 17.52 -4.41
C VAL A 60 -13.92 16.77 -4.01
N PRO A 61 -13.83 16.23 -2.78
CA PRO A 61 -12.61 15.55 -2.36
C PRO A 61 -12.49 14.19 -3.05
N LYS A 62 -11.25 13.87 -3.44
CA LYS A 62 -10.83 12.52 -3.83
C LYS A 62 -10.97 11.57 -2.63
N LEU A 63 -11.38 10.34 -2.91
CA LEU A 63 -11.52 9.29 -1.92
C LEU A 63 -10.74 8.05 -2.36
N TYR A 64 -9.78 7.64 -1.53
CA TYR A 64 -8.96 6.45 -1.73
C TYR A 64 -9.52 5.30 -0.90
N SER A 65 -9.48 4.09 -1.44
CA SER A 65 -9.79 2.89 -0.65
C SER A 65 -8.64 2.49 0.26
N ILE A 66 -8.85 1.45 1.06
CA ILE A 66 -7.78 0.84 1.86
C ILE A 66 -6.74 0.20 0.93
N GLU A 67 -7.19 -0.45 -0.15
CA GLU A 67 -6.33 -1.03 -1.19
C GLU A 67 -5.42 0.03 -1.81
N ASP A 68 -5.98 1.19 -2.17
CA ASP A 68 -5.22 2.32 -2.69
C ASP A 68 -4.11 2.73 -1.71
N PHE A 69 -4.48 2.90 -0.43
CA PHE A 69 -3.52 3.28 0.60
C PHE A 69 -2.40 2.24 0.77
N ILE A 70 -2.73 0.95 0.79
CA ILE A 70 -1.74 -0.14 0.91
C ILE A 70 -0.77 -0.12 -0.27
N VAL A 71 -1.25 0.03 -1.51
CA VAL A 71 -0.38 0.14 -2.69
C VAL A 71 0.55 1.34 -2.59
N LEU A 72 0.02 2.49 -2.18
CA LEU A 72 0.82 3.70 -2.00
C LEU A 72 1.86 3.52 -0.88
N ARG A 73 1.50 2.86 0.23
CA ARG A 73 2.42 2.59 1.33
C ARG A 73 3.56 1.68 0.89
N TRP A 74 3.30 0.67 0.04
CA TRP A 74 4.37 -0.14 -0.54
C TRP A 74 5.31 0.69 -1.40
N LEU A 75 4.75 1.52 -2.29
CA LEU A 75 5.55 2.42 -3.13
C LEU A 75 6.47 3.30 -2.27
N VAL A 76 5.92 3.94 -1.23
CA VAL A 76 6.68 4.84 -0.34
C VAL A 76 7.72 4.08 0.46
N SER A 77 7.39 2.90 0.99
CA SER A 77 8.32 2.08 1.78
C SER A 77 9.50 1.58 0.93
N LEU A 78 9.24 1.22 -0.33
CA LEU A 78 10.27 0.86 -1.30
C LEU A 78 11.13 2.07 -1.69
N GLN A 79 10.51 3.22 -1.94
CA GLN A 79 11.23 4.45 -2.25
C GLN A 79 12.13 4.91 -1.10
N LYS A 80 11.66 4.79 0.16
CA LYS A 80 12.45 5.07 1.37
C LYS A 80 13.73 4.22 1.45
N ARG A 81 13.73 3.04 0.82
CA ARG A 81 14.86 2.11 0.74
C ARG A 81 15.72 2.29 -0.53
N GLY A 82 15.48 3.35 -1.30
CA GLY A 82 16.26 3.69 -2.50
C GLY A 82 15.78 3.01 -3.78
N ILE A 83 14.63 2.32 -3.77
CA ILE A 83 14.08 1.67 -4.96
C ILE A 83 13.35 2.71 -5.81
N SER A 84 13.75 2.81 -7.08
CA SER A 84 13.20 3.81 -8.00
C SER A 84 11.71 3.59 -8.27
N VAL A 85 10.93 4.67 -8.13
CA VAL A 85 9.49 4.73 -8.42
C VAL A 85 9.13 4.28 -9.85
N ARG A 86 10.01 4.54 -10.82
CA ARG A 86 9.79 4.16 -12.23
C ARG A 86 9.59 2.65 -12.37
N ARG A 87 10.31 1.86 -11.56
CA ARG A 87 10.26 0.38 -11.54
C ARG A 87 8.96 -0.15 -10.92
N PHE A 88 8.31 0.64 -10.08
CA PHE A 88 7.04 0.27 -9.49
C PHE A 88 5.89 0.34 -10.50
N ARG A 89 6.00 1.19 -11.53
CA ARG A 89 4.93 1.38 -12.56
C ARG A 89 4.51 0.07 -13.21
N ASP A 90 5.47 -0.76 -13.59
CA ASP A 90 5.22 -2.03 -14.29
C ASP A 90 4.50 -3.04 -13.39
N VAL A 91 4.63 -2.89 -12.07
CA VAL A 91 4.08 -3.80 -11.08
C VAL A 91 2.81 -3.27 -10.44
N VAL A 92 2.50 -1.97 -10.53
CA VAL A 92 1.26 -1.37 -10.01
C VAL A 92 0.01 -1.97 -10.64
N GLY A 93 0.00 -2.21 -11.95
CA GLY A 93 -1.15 -2.82 -12.64
C GLY A 93 -1.41 -4.23 -12.11
N PHE A 94 -0.37 -5.05 -12.12
CA PHE A 94 -0.38 -6.40 -11.55
C PHE A 94 -0.80 -6.41 -10.08
N LEU A 95 -0.30 -5.46 -9.30
CA LEU A 95 -0.61 -5.31 -7.88
C LEU A 95 -2.09 -5.04 -7.63
N ARG A 96 -2.69 -4.14 -8.39
CA ARG A 96 -4.11 -3.82 -8.26
C ARG A 96 -4.98 -5.02 -8.62
N GLU A 97 -4.62 -5.74 -9.69
CA GLU A 97 -5.34 -6.94 -10.11
C GLU A 97 -5.26 -8.06 -9.05
N LYS A 98 -4.09 -8.24 -8.44
CA LYS A 98 -3.85 -9.26 -7.41
C LYS A 98 -4.28 -8.85 -6.00
N MET A 99 -4.50 -7.57 -5.74
CA MET A 99 -4.86 -7.08 -4.39
C MET A 99 -6.06 -7.81 -3.77
N PRO A 100 -7.17 -8.09 -4.49
CA PRO A 100 -8.29 -8.85 -3.91
C PRO A 100 -7.90 -10.26 -3.46
N GLU A 101 -6.96 -10.90 -4.15
CA GLU A 101 -6.43 -12.22 -3.79
C GLU A 101 -5.50 -12.12 -2.57
N VAL A 102 -4.64 -11.11 -2.58
CA VAL A 102 -3.71 -10.79 -1.48
C VAL A 102 -4.47 -10.52 -0.18
N LEU A 103 -5.51 -9.68 -0.23
CA LEU A 103 -6.33 -9.33 0.94
C LEU A 103 -7.11 -10.52 1.52
N ARG A 104 -7.40 -11.55 0.73
CA ARG A 104 -8.08 -12.76 1.23
C ARG A 104 -7.18 -13.64 2.10
N LYS A 105 -5.87 -13.67 1.81
CA LYS A 105 -4.88 -14.46 2.55
C LYS A 105 -3.58 -13.67 2.79
N PRO A 106 -3.61 -12.52 3.48
CA PRO A 106 -2.48 -11.58 3.52
C PRO A 106 -1.18 -12.22 4.00
N GLN A 107 -1.28 -13.15 4.95
CA GLN A 107 -0.14 -13.84 5.56
C GLN A 107 0.56 -14.85 4.65
N SER A 108 -0.07 -15.25 3.54
CA SER A 108 0.57 -16.14 2.57
C SER A 108 1.42 -15.37 1.57
N TRP A 109 1.27 -14.05 1.45
CA TRP A 109 1.94 -13.27 0.41
C TRP A 109 3.24 -12.63 0.88
N VAL A 110 4.23 -12.62 -0.01
CA VAL A 110 5.42 -11.78 0.11
C VAL A 110 5.66 -10.98 -1.16
N LEU A 111 6.18 -9.78 -0.98
CA LEU A 111 6.75 -8.96 -2.05
C LEU A 111 8.26 -9.13 -1.99
N ILE A 112 8.88 -9.52 -3.09
CA ILE A 112 10.34 -9.66 -3.22
C ILE A 112 10.85 -8.71 -4.30
N THR A 113 12.01 -8.09 -4.06
CA THR A 113 12.66 -7.22 -5.04
C THR A 113 14.18 -7.28 -4.93
N ASP A 114 14.86 -7.22 -6.07
CA ASP A 114 16.31 -7.05 -6.23
C ASP A 114 16.69 -5.55 -6.43
N GLY A 115 15.73 -4.64 -6.25
CA GLY A 115 15.87 -3.21 -6.54
C GLY A 115 15.64 -2.83 -8.02
N TYR A 116 15.53 -3.82 -8.92
CA TYR A 116 15.23 -3.66 -10.35
C TYR A 116 13.82 -4.11 -10.72
N SER A 117 13.37 -5.22 -10.14
CA SER A 117 12.07 -5.85 -10.38
C SER A 117 11.35 -6.08 -9.05
N VAL A 118 10.02 -6.07 -9.08
CA VAL A 118 9.17 -6.39 -7.91
C VAL A 118 8.29 -7.58 -8.27
N LYS A 119 8.28 -8.61 -7.43
CA LYS A 119 7.50 -9.84 -7.63
C LYS A 119 6.69 -10.17 -6.38
N PHE A 120 5.50 -10.75 -6.57
CA PHE A 120 4.65 -11.25 -5.50
C PHE A 120 4.58 -12.77 -5.57
N PHE A 121 4.69 -13.40 -4.41
CA PHE A 121 4.60 -14.85 -4.29
C PHE A 121 3.55 -15.22 -3.24
N ASP A 122 2.61 -16.09 -3.63
CA ASP A 122 1.76 -16.81 -2.68
C ASP A 122 2.56 -17.99 -2.13
N ARG A 123 2.79 -17.98 -0.82
CA ARG A 123 3.63 -18.88 -0.02
C ARG A 123 5.11 -18.77 -0.39
N VAL A 124 5.93 -18.34 0.56
CA VAL A 124 7.39 -18.40 0.42
C VAL A 124 7.80 -19.87 0.40
N SER A 125 8.09 -20.42 -0.77
CA SER A 125 8.99 -21.57 -0.80
C SER A 125 10.40 -21.03 -0.58
N TYR A 126 11.12 -21.56 0.41
CA TYR A 126 12.52 -21.23 0.68
C TYR A 126 13.40 -21.26 -0.60
N LYS A 127 12.97 -22.00 -1.63
CA LYS A 127 13.57 -22.02 -2.98
C LYS A 127 13.69 -20.66 -3.65
N ALA A 128 12.78 -19.71 -3.44
CA ALA A 128 12.89 -18.38 -4.05
C ALA A 128 14.04 -17.54 -3.48
N LEU A 129 14.44 -17.80 -2.23
CA LEU A 129 15.57 -17.17 -1.55
C LEU A 129 16.90 -17.85 -1.86
N ASP A 130 16.89 -19.16 -2.14
CA ASP A 130 18.10 -19.97 -2.29
C ASP A 130 18.78 -19.83 -3.67
N VAL A 131 18.02 -19.46 -4.72
CA VAL A 131 18.51 -19.36 -6.11
C VAL A 131 19.59 -18.27 -6.34
N LEU A 132 19.82 -17.36 -5.38
CA LEU A 132 20.73 -16.23 -5.58
C LEU A 132 22.04 -16.28 -4.78
N ARG A 133 22.26 -17.34 -3.98
CA ARG A 133 23.49 -17.46 -3.17
C ARG A 133 24.77 -17.41 -4.01
N ASP A 134 24.72 -17.80 -5.28
CA ASP A 134 25.89 -17.86 -6.17
C ASP A 134 26.09 -16.59 -7.04
N THR A 135 25.22 -15.58 -6.93
CA THR A 135 25.25 -14.38 -7.80
C THR A 135 25.71 -13.09 -7.11
N GLY A 136 25.84 -13.09 -5.78
CA GLY A 136 26.18 -11.90 -4.99
C GLY A 136 25.07 -10.83 -4.93
N GLN A 137 23.87 -11.10 -5.44
CA GLN A 137 22.74 -10.17 -5.43
C GLN A 137 21.94 -10.25 -4.12
N TYR A 138 21.58 -9.09 -3.56
CA TYR A 138 20.73 -8.99 -2.37
C TYR A 138 19.26 -8.84 -2.76
N LEU A 139 18.39 -9.63 -2.11
CA LEU A 139 16.94 -9.48 -2.20
C LEU A 139 16.36 -8.81 -0.96
N PHE A 140 15.42 -7.91 -1.18
CA PHE A 140 14.54 -7.39 -0.14
C PHE A 140 13.22 -8.17 -0.15
N VAL A 141 12.88 -8.74 0.99
CA VAL A 141 11.62 -9.46 1.21
C VAL A 141 10.72 -8.64 2.14
N PHE A 142 9.49 -8.41 1.71
CA PHE A 142 8.48 -7.63 2.41
C PHE A 142 7.28 -8.53 2.71
N PRO A 143 7.08 -8.93 3.98
CA PRO A 143 5.89 -9.64 4.40
C PRO A 143 4.65 -8.76 4.17
N VAL A 144 3.74 -9.23 3.32
CA VAL A 144 2.56 -8.46 2.92
C VAL A 144 1.54 -8.40 4.06
N GLY A 145 1.31 -9.52 4.75
CA GLY A 145 0.32 -9.62 5.82
C GLY A 145 0.51 -8.59 6.93
N LYS A 146 1.72 -8.49 7.47
CA LYS A 146 2.02 -7.52 8.53
C LYS A 146 1.75 -6.08 8.11
N MET A 147 2.14 -5.71 6.88
CA MET A 147 1.91 -4.34 6.40
C MET A 147 0.41 -4.04 6.24
N ILE A 148 -0.38 -4.99 5.77
CA ILE A 148 -1.83 -4.84 5.65
C ILE A 148 -2.46 -4.65 7.03
N GLU A 149 -2.13 -5.52 7.98
CA GLU A 149 -2.65 -5.47 9.36
C GLU A 149 -2.33 -4.13 10.04
N GLU A 150 -1.09 -3.66 9.94
CA GLU A 150 -0.68 -2.36 10.47
C GLU A 150 -1.43 -1.20 9.79
N SER A 151 -1.67 -1.29 8.48
CA SER A 151 -2.39 -0.25 7.74
C SER A 151 -3.85 -0.18 8.15
N GLU A 152 -4.53 -1.34 8.22
CA GLU A 152 -5.93 -1.43 8.63
C GLU A 152 -6.12 -0.95 10.06
N GLN A 153 -5.21 -1.33 10.97
CA GLN A 153 -5.26 -0.92 12.36
C GLN A 153 -5.07 0.60 12.49
N ALA A 154 -4.08 1.18 11.80
CA ALA A 154 -3.87 2.62 11.81
C ALA A 154 -5.05 3.41 11.22
N ILE A 155 -5.64 2.94 10.12
CA ILE A 155 -6.83 3.56 9.50
C ILE A 155 -8.02 3.53 10.46
N LYS A 156 -8.22 2.39 11.16
CA LYS A 156 -9.28 2.24 12.14
C LYS A 156 -9.09 3.18 13.33
N ASP A 157 -7.87 3.29 13.85
CA ASP A 157 -7.55 4.18 14.96
C ASP A 157 -7.63 5.66 14.58
N PHE A 158 -7.26 6.00 13.34
CA PHE A 158 -7.45 7.34 12.79
C PHE A 158 -8.93 7.70 12.69
N SER A 159 -9.75 6.79 12.18
CA SER A 159 -11.21 6.97 12.06
C SER A 159 -11.93 7.11 13.40
N LEU A 160 -11.30 6.69 14.50
CA LEU A 160 -11.79 6.78 15.88
C LEU A 160 -11.45 8.12 16.55
N LYS A 161 -10.44 8.85 16.07
CA LYS A 161 -9.95 10.11 16.68
C LYS A 161 -10.69 11.35 16.19
N GLU A 162 -11.30 11.29 15.00
CA GLU A 162 -12.16 12.35 14.43
C GLU A 162 -13.66 12.12 14.68
#